data_AF-A0A8E2IP10-F1
#
_entry.id   AF-A0A8E2IP10-F1
#
_cell.length_a   1.000
_cell.length_b   1.000
_cell.length_c   1.000
_cell.angle_alpha   90.00
_cell.angle_beta   90.00
_cell.angle_gamma   90.00
#
_symmetry.space_group_name_H-M   'P 1'
#
loop_
_entity.id
_entity.type
_entity.pdbx_description
1 polymer ?
#
loop_
_entity_poly.entity_id
_entity_poly.type
_entity_poly.pdbx_seq_one_letter_code
_entity_poly.pdbx_strand_id
1 'polypeptide(L)'
;MLVAARNGTVILARVESEPSPFGGPDTLFAIRSGSTVPLSKADTNTPVSVGAVSPDGDNYAFGLYRRSSNACGQGAVTLVKLADRSQQTIELNQPPSEAVGSQISKMWWPAGGPATLSYSSWNCSDMSTTVPQTVWQLAGDHLVQQSPDRALEILNLSPHERAIIIPEQSAQPQASGTLVIEINGKRTMIHAQVSDIAHIGAQPPHV
;
A
#
# COMPACT_ATOMS: atom_id res chain seq x y z
N MET A 1 11.37 7.17 -9.98
CA MET A 1 9.90 7.26 -9.85
C MET A 1 9.55 7.83 -8.49
N LEU A 2 8.57 8.73 -8.42
CA LEU A 2 7.99 9.17 -7.14
C LEU A 2 7.15 8.03 -6.56
N VAL A 3 7.41 7.62 -5.32
CA VAL A 3 6.65 6.56 -4.65
C VAL A 3 5.68 7.14 -3.62
N ALA A 4 6.15 8.08 -2.81
CA ALA A 4 5.35 8.71 -1.76
C ALA A 4 5.85 10.12 -1.47
N ALA A 5 4.95 11.00 -1.02
CA ALA A 5 5.30 12.31 -0.50
C ALA A 5 4.35 12.71 0.63
N ARG A 6 4.89 13.18 1.75
CA ARG A 6 4.11 13.74 2.86
C ARG A 6 4.98 14.59 3.77
N ASN A 7 4.45 15.70 4.26
CA ASN A 7 5.06 16.55 5.29
C ASN A 7 6.54 16.88 5.01
N GLY A 8 6.85 17.34 3.79
CA GLY A 8 8.23 17.69 3.38
C GLY A 8 9.18 16.51 3.17
N THR A 9 8.71 15.27 3.32
CA THR A 9 9.44 14.05 2.97
C THR A 9 8.96 13.54 1.61
N VAL A 10 9.89 13.28 0.70
CA VAL A 10 9.63 12.66 -0.61
C VAL A 10 10.45 11.38 -0.72
N ILE A 11 9.81 10.30 -1.16
CA ILE A 11 10.47 9.03 -1.43
C ILE A 11 10.54 8.79 -2.94
N LEU A 12 11.75 8.57 -3.44
CA LEU A 12 12.01 8.22 -4.83
C LEU A 12 12.59 6.80 -4.91
N ALA A 13 12.14 6.04 -5.91
CA ALA A 13 12.73 4.78 -6.32
C ALA A 13 13.52 4.96 -7.62
N ARG A 14 14.74 4.42 -7.67
CA ARG A 14 15.57 4.37 -8.89
C ARG A 14 15.88 2.91 -9.22
N VAL A 15 15.46 2.47 -10.40
CA VAL A 15 15.84 1.16 -10.94
C VAL A 15 17.34 1.18 -11.25
N GLU A 16 18.13 0.28 -10.66
CA GLU A 16 19.60 0.30 -10.79
C GLU A 16 20.19 -0.68 -11.80
N SER A 17 19.43 -1.67 -12.26
CA SER A 17 19.92 -2.70 -13.18
C SER A 17 19.36 -2.56 -14.60
N GLU A 18 20.07 -3.15 -15.57
CA GLU A 18 19.54 -3.44 -16.90
C GLU A 18 18.13 -4.02 -16.80
N PRO A 19 17.24 -3.79 -17.79
CA PRO A 19 15.86 -4.23 -17.72
C PRO A 19 15.80 -5.76 -17.56
N SER A 20 15.68 -6.21 -16.30
CA SER A 20 15.01 -7.45 -15.98
C SER A 20 13.64 -7.37 -16.67
N PRO A 21 13.11 -8.47 -17.25
CA PRO A 21 11.77 -8.45 -17.85
C PRO A 21 10.68 -8.04 -16.85
N PHE A 22 11.00 -7.98 -15.55
CA PHE A 22 10.11 -7.61 -14.46
C PHE A 22 10.44 -6.24 -13.83
N GLY A 23 11.57 -5.61 -14.17
CA GLY A 23 12.08 -4.37 -13.55
C GLY A 23 12.73 -4.59 -12.18
N GLY A 24 13.24 -3.51 -11.57
CA GLY A 24 13.92 -3.56 -10.26
C GLY A 24 15.21 -4.41 -10.24
N PRO A 25 15.86 -4.58 -9.08
CA PRO A 25 15.59 -3.93 -7.79
C PRO A 25 15.79 -2.41 -7.81
N ASP A 26 15.00 -1.72 -6.99
CA ASP A 26 15.08 -0.27 -6.86
C ASP A 26 15.97 0.12 -5.66
N THR A 27 16.82 1.12 -5.84
CA THR A 27 17.35 1.90 -4.71
C THR A 27 16.32 2.93 -4.30
N LEU A 28 16.02 2.99 -3.01
CA LEU A 28 15.12 3.97 -2.42
C LEU A 28 15.91 5.14 -1.84
N PHE A 29 15.41 6.35 -2.10
CA PHE A 29 15.96 7.60 -1.61
C PHE A 29 14.89 8.36 -0.84
N ALA A 30 15.25 8.89 0.32
CA ALA A 30 14.46 9.89 1.03
C ALA A 30 15.02 11.27 0.77
N ILE A 31 14.16 12.21 0.45
CA ILE A 31 14.49 13.63 0.28
C ILE A 31 13.76 14.40 1.38
N ARG A 32 14.52 15.15 2.18
CA ARG A 32 14.01 16.04 3.23
C ARG A 32 14.82 17.34 3.25
N SER A 33 14.13 18.47 3.28
CA SER A 33 14.76 19.80 3.35
C SER A 33 15.91 20.00 2.33
N GLY A 34 15.72 19.49 1.11
CA GLY A 34 16.72 19.55 0.03
C GLY A 34 17.88 18.55 0.12
N SER A 35 18.00 17.79 1.21
CA SER A 35 18.99 16.72 1.36
C SER A 35 18.43 15.39 0.86
N THR A 36 19.24 14.65 0.09
CA THR A 36 18.91 13.31 -0.41
C THR A 36 19.71 12.26 0.36
N VAL A 37 19.04 11.26 0.92
CA VAL A 37 19.66 10.17 1.68
C VAL A 37 19.23 8.83 1.10
N PRO A 38 20.18 7.93 0.74
CA PRO A 38 19.83 6.57 0.35
C PRO A 38 19.33 5.79 1.57
N LEU A 39 18.18 5.13 1.43
CA LEU A 39 17.57 4.29 2.46
C LEU A 39 18.14 2.88 2.39
N SER A 40 17.93 2.21 1.27
CA SER A 40 18.52 0.91 0.93
C SER A 40 18.15 0.53 -0.50
N LYS A 41 18.68 -0.60 -0.93
CA LYS A 41 18.15 -1.36 -2.06
C LYS A 41 16.96 -2.20 -1.57
N ALA A 42 15.82 -2.08 -2.24
CA ALA A 42 14.64 -2.88 -1.92
C ALA A 42 14.86 -4.35 -2.31
N ASP A 43 14.44 -5.27 -1.44
CA ASP A 43 14.52 -6.72 -1.67
C ASP A 43 13.35 -7.19 -2.56
N THR A 44 13.39 -6.78 -3.82
CA THR A 44 12.38 -7.11 -4.83
C THR A 44 13.00 -7.21 -6.22
N ASN A 45 12.34 -7.97 -7.10
CA ASN A 45 12.65 -8.06 -8.52
C ASN A 45 11.56 -7.39 -9.39
N THR A 46 10.83 -6.42 -8.82
CA THR A 46 9.90 -5.54 -9.52
C THR A 46 10.05 -4.10 -9.00
N PRO A 47 9.63 -3.07 -9.74
CA PRO A 47 9.66 -1.69 -9.27
C PRO A 47 8.79 -1.49 -8.02
N VAL A 48 9.29 -0.71 -7.06
CA VAL A 48 8.51 -0.30 -5.89
C VAL A 48 7.54 0.80 -6.30
N SER A 49 6.26 0.44 -6.48
CA SER A 49 5.22 1.38 -6.96
C SER A 49 4.19 1.79 -5.91
N VAL A 50 4.23 1.20 -4.72
CA VAL A 50 3.26 1.46 -3.64
C VAL A 50 4.00 1.74 -2.34
N GLY A 51 3.69 2.87 -1.70
CA GLY A 51 4.18 3.17 -0.36
C GLY A 51 3.53 4.41 0.24
N ALA A 52 3.73 4.61 1.53
CA ALA A 52 3.19 5.72 2.29
C ALA A 52 4.18 6.20 3.34
N VAL A 53 4.22 7.52 3.54
CA VAL A 53 4.97 8.16 4.63
C VAL A 53 4.02 8.47 5.77
N SER A 54 4.46 8.22 7.01
CA SER A 54 3.70 8.52 8.22
C SER A 54 3.39 10.01 8.36
N PRO A 55 2.35 10.40 9.12
CA PRO A 55 1.98 11.81 9.29
C PRO A 55 3.09 12.70 9.84
N ASP A 56 3.87 12.19 10.81
CA ASP A 56 5.05 12.85 11.38
C ASP A 56 6.24 12.93 10.41
N GLY A 57 6.18 12.17 9.31
CA GLY A 57 7.23 12.07 8.34
C GLY A 57 8.28 11.02 8.69
N ASP A 58 8.31 10.43 9.88
CA ASP A 58 9.44 9.66 10.43
C ASP A 58 9.53 8.20 10.00
N ASN A 59 8.44 7.65 9.48
CA ASN A 59 8.36 6.28 9.02
C ASN A 59 7.92 6.25 7.55
N TYR A 60 8.44 5.27 6.83
CA TYR A 60 8.03 4.97 5.47
C TYR A 60 7.68 3.49 5.39
N ALA A 61 6.51 3.18 4.86
CA ALA A 61 6.11 1.82 4.56
C ALA A 61 5.97 1.66 3.05
N PHE A 62 6.37 0.52 2.51
CA PHE A 62 6.23 0.24 1.08
C PHE A 62 5.97 -1.22 0.80
N GLY A 63 5.34 -1.47 -0.34
CA GLY A 63 5.08 -2.81 -0.82
C GLY A 63 6.24 -3.35 -1.64
N LEU A 64 6.62 -4.59 -1.34
CA LEU A 64 7.46 -5.43 -2.16
C LEU A 64 6.57 -6.39 -2.95
N TYR A 65 7.02 -6.73 -4.16
CA TYR A 65 6.47 -7.85 -4.90
C TYR A 65 7.62 -8.65 -5.52
N ARG A 66 7.78 -9.89 -5.08
CA ARG A 66 8.80 -10.82 -5.56
C ARG A 66 8.16 -11.76 -6.56
N ARG A 67 8.19 -11.39 -7.83
CA ARG A 67 7.61 -12.16 -8.94
C ARG A 67 8.37 -13.47 -9.11
N SER A 68 7.67 -14.59 -9.15
CA SER A 68 8.22 -15.92 -9.43
C SER A 68 7.83 -16.43 -10.83
N SER A 69 6.72 -15.97 -11.38
CA SER A 69 6.28 -16.27 -12.75
C SER A 69 5.37 -15.17 -13.29
N ASN A 70 4.85 -15.31 -14.52
CA ASN A 70 3.88 -14.37 -15.07
C ASN A 70 2.55 -14.32 -14.29
N ALA A 71 2.22 -15.40 -13.58
CA ALA A 71 0.98 -15.55 -12.83
C ALA A 71 1.18 -15.46 -11.30
N CYS A 72 2.42 -15.43 -10.81
CA CYS A 72 2.71 -15.65 -9.40
C CYS A 72 3.83 -14.75 -8.86
N GLY A 73 3.73 -14.42 -7.58
CA GLY A 73 4.74 -13.70 -6.83
C GLY A 73 4.28 -13.44 -5.40
N GLN A 74 5.24 -13.21 -4.50
CA GLN A 74 4.96 -12.96 -3.08
C GLN A 74 5.02 -11.47 -2.76
N GLY A 75 3.97 -10.96 -2.15
CA GLY A 75 3.93 -9.61 -1.62
C GLY A 75 4.40 -9.55 -0.17
N ALA A 76 5.07 -8.45 0.18
CA ALA A 76 5.44 -8.12 1.55
C ALA A 76 5.30 -6.61 1.78
N VAL A 77 5.19 -6.20 3.03
CA VAL A 77 5.34 -4.79 3.43
C VAL A 77 6.66 -4.60 4.17
N THR A 78 7.43 -3.59 3.79
CA THR A 78 8.62 -3.17 4.52
C THR A 78 8.35 -1.84 5.20
N LEU A 79 8.56 -1.79 6.52
CA LEU A 79 8.56 -0.58 7.33
C LEU A 79 10.01 -0.11 7.51
N VAL A 80 10.25 1.17 7.27
CA VAL A 80 11.54 1.85 7.42
C VAL A 80 11.40 2.99 8.41
N LYS A 81 12.24 2.99 9.45
CA LYS A 81 12.43 4.17 10.29
C LYS A 81 13.44 5.08 9.62
N LEU A 82 13.03 6.28 9.23
CA LEU A 82 13.86 7.13 8.38
C LEU A 82 15.06 7.75 9.12
N ALA A 83 14.99 7.87 10.45
CA ALA A 83 16.06 8.43 11.26
C ALA A 83 17.31 7.55 11.31
N ASP A 84 17.14 6.23 11.50
CA ASP A 84 18.25 5.26 11.62
C ASP A 84 18.35 4.31 10.43
N ARG A 85 17.37 4.33 9.52
CA ARG A 85 17.23 3.47 8.35
C ARG A 85 17.04 1.99 8.68
N SER A 86 16.65 1.68 9.93
CA SER A 86 16.27 0.32 10.30
C SER A 86 15.02 -0.12 9.54
N GLN A 87 14.96 -1.42 9.21
CA GLN A 87 13.91 -1.99 8.37
C GLN A 87 13.34 -3.25 8.99
N GLN A 88 12.05 -3.43 8.78
CA GLN A 88 11.32 -4.64 9.13
C GLN A 88 10.42 -5.02 7.96
N THR A 89 10.50 -6.27 7.51
CA THR A 89 9.66 -6.79 6.43
C THR A 89 8.70 -7.84 6.97
N ILE A 90 7.44 -7.76 6.54
CA ILE A 90 6.35 -8.64 6.94
C ILE A 90 5.71 -9.20 5.67
N GLU A 91 5.80 -10.52 5.49
CA GLU A 91 5.19 -11.20 4.34
C GLU A 91 3.66 -11.26 4.51
N LEU A 92 2.90 -11.06 3.42
CA LEU A 92 1.43 -10.99 3.47
C LEU A 92 0.76 -12.35 3.73
N ASN A 93 1.20 -13.38 3.01
CA ASN A 93 0.69 -14.73 3.15
C ASN A 93 1.48 -15.41 4.28
N GLN A 94 0.86 -15.58 5.45
CA GLN A 94 1.47 -16.27 6.59
C GLN A 94 0.73 -17.59 6.87
N PRO A 95 1.38 -18.77 6.77
CA PRO A 95 2.75 -18.95 6.30
C PRO A 95 2.90 -18.72 4.79
N PRO A 96 4.11 -18.36 4.29
CA PRO A 96 4.36 -18.20 2.87
C PRO A 96 4.14 -19.51 2.09
N SER A 97 3.60 -19.41 0.88
CA SER A 97 3.38 -20.56 0.00
C SER A 97 3.64 -20.18 -1.46
N GLU A 98 4.51 -20.91 -2.14
CA GLU A 98 4.79 -20.69 -3.57
C GLU A 98 3.57 -20.94 -4.48
N ALA A 99 2.57 -21.66 -3.97
CA ALA A 99 1.31 -21.91 -4.69
C ALA A 99 0.32 -20.72 -4.60
N VAL A 100 0.57 -19.74 -3.72
CA VAL A 100 -0.33 -18.61 -3.47
C VAL A 100 0.40 -17.30 -3.74
N GLY A 101 -0.06 -16.56 -4.75
CA GLY A 101 0.43 -15.23 -5.07
C GLY A 101 -0.23 -14.18 -4.18
N SER A 102 0.46 -13.07 -3.91
CA SER A 102 -0.13 -11.92 -3.22
C SER A 102 0.47 -10.60 -3.72
N GLN A 103 -0.34 -9.55 -3.69
CA GLN A 103 0.09 -8.22 -4.10
C GLN A 103 -0.64 -7.13 -3.31
N ILE A 104 0.14 -6.15 -2.84
CA ILE A 104 -0.37 -4.90 -2.29
C ILE A 104 -0.84 -4.02 -3.43
N SER A 105 -2.12 -3.64 -3.42
CA SER A 105 -2.71 -2.75 -4.42
C SER A 105 -2.56 -1.29 -4.01
N LYS A 106 -2.58 -1.01 -2.70
CA LYS A 106 -2.55 0.34 -2.15
C LYS A 106 -2.03 0.38 -0.73
N MET A 107 -1.43 1.51 -0.36
CA MET A 107 -0.96 1.79 0.98
C MET A 107 -1.17 3.25 1.32
N TRP A 108 -1.59 3.53 2.55
CA TRP A 108 -1.80 4.88 3.07
C TRP A 108 -1.51 4.89 4.57
N TRP A 109 -1.45 6.09 5.14
CA TRP A 109 -1.23 6.28 6.57
C TRP A 109 -2.33 7.18 7.16
N PRO A 110 -3.30 6.62 7.88
CA PRO A 110 -4.29 7.39 8.61
C PRO A 110 -3.64 8.38 9.58
N ALA A 111 -4.29 9.52 9.84
CA ALA A 111 -3.71 10.59 10.66
C ALA A 111 -3.36 10.18 12.10
N GLY A 112 -4.11 9.24 12.68
CA GLY A 112 -3.92 8.77 14.06
C GLY A 112 -3.71 7.27 14.19
N GLY A 113 -3.28 6.59 13.12
CA GLY A 113 -3.19 5.13 13.09
C GLY A 113 -1.91 4.61 12.42
N PRO A 114 -1.70 3.29 12.45
CA PRO A 114 -0.58 2.66 11.77
C PRO A 114 -0.76 2.68 10.24
N ALA A 115 0.31 2.35 9.52
CA ALA A 115 0.26 2.11 8.09
C ALA A 115 -0.86 1.11 7.76
N THR A 116 -1.67 1.47 6.77
CA THR A 116 -2.79 0.68 6.30
C THR A 116 -2.57 0.34 4.84
N LEU A 117 -2.94 -0.87 4.43
CA LEU A 117 -2.78 -1.33 3.06
C LEU A 117 -3.97 -2.17 2.62
N SER A 118 -4.19 -2.22 1.32
CA SER A 118 -5.05 -3.23 0.73
C SER A 118 -4.21 -4.24 -0.05
N TYR A 119 -4.49 -5.52 0.14
CA TYR A 119 -3.88 -6.58 -0.67
C TYR A 119 -4.93 -7.62 -1.06
N SER A 120 -4.59 -8.40 -2.08
CA SER A 120 -5.31 -9.63 -2.44
C SER A 120 -4.31 -10.78 -2.62
N SER A 121 -4.81 -12.00 -2.51
CA SER A 121 -4.06 -13.21 -2.83
C SER A 121 -4.87 -14.15 -3.70
N TRP A 122 -4.16 -14.98 -4.47
CA TRP A 122 -4.76 -15.91 -5.42
C TRP A 122 -3.94 -17.20 -5.51
N ASN A 123 -4.58 -18.29 -5.92
CA ASN A 123 -3.88 -19.51 -6.27
C ASN A 123 -3.16 -19.32 -7.62
N CYS A 124 -1.87 -19.61 -7.67
CA CYS A 124 -1.05 -19.39 -8.84
C CYS A 124 -1.31 -20.36 -10.00
N SER A 125 -1.98 -21.51 -9.78
CA SER A 125 -2.27 -22.48 -10.84
C SER A 125 -3.51 -22.14 -11.65
N ASP A 126 -4.54 -21.59 -11.02
CA ASP A 126 -5.85 -21.34 -11.64
C ASP A 126 -6.33 -19.89 -11.52
N MET A 127 -5.52 -19.01 -10.91
CA MET A 127 -5.83 -17.61 -10.65
C MET A 127 -7.09 -17.39 -9.81
N SER A 128 -7.57 -18.41 -9.09
CA SER A 128 -8.71 -18.25 -8.19
C SER A 128 -8.33 -17.40 -6.98
N THR A 129 -9.20 -16.46 -6.61
CA THR A 129 -8.97 -15.58 -5.46
C THR A 129 -9.01 -16.38 -4.15
N THR A 130 -7.95 -16.28 -3.35
CA THR A 130 -7.89 -16.85 -1.99
C THR A 130 -8.21 -15.80 -0.93
N VAL A 131 -7.71 -14.58 -1.10
CA VAL A 131 -8.10 -13.42 -0.29
C VAL A 131 -8.55 -12.32 -1.25
N PRO A 132 -9.83 -11.90 -1.20
CA PRO A 132 -10.27 -10.79 -2.02
C PRO A 132 -9.58 -9.51 -1.54
N GLN A 133 -9.55 -8.50 -2.41
CA GLN A 133 -8.88 -7.23 -2.09
C GLN A 133 -9.53 -6.57 -0.87
N THR A 134 -8.84 -6.63 0.26
CA THR A 134 -9.33 -6.28 1.60
C THR A 134 -8.32 -5.39 2.31
N VAL A 135 -8.76 -4.69 3.36
CA VAL A 135 -7.93 -3.69 4.06
C VAL A 135 -7.36 -4.25 5.35
N TRP A 136 -6.07 -4.00 5.56
CA TRP A 136 -5.25 -4.50 6.66
C TRP A 136 -4.42 -3.38 7.27
N GLN A 137 -4.20 -3.46 8.58
CA GLN A 137 -3.33 -2.54 9.32
C GLN A 137 -2.09 -3.23 9.83
N LEU A 138 -1.00 -2.49 9.86
CA LEU A 138 0.25 -2.91 10.46
C LEU A 138 0.17 -2.79 11.99
N ALA A 139 0.17 -3.92 12.70
CA ALA A 139 0.12 -3.97 14.15
C ALA A 139 1.45 -4.49 14.71
N GLY A 140 2.47 -3.62 14.72
CA GLY A 140 3.82 -4.02 15.10
C GLY A 140 4.44 -4.91 14.02
N ASP A 141 4.51 -6.22 14.26
CA ASP A 141 5.17 -7.21 13.42
C ASP A 141 4.22 -8.08 12.57
N HIS A 142 2.92 -7.81 12.60
CA HIS A 142 1.92 -8.56 11.85
C HIS A 142 0.85 -7.65 11.25
N LEU A 143 0.02 -8.22 10.37
CA LEU A 143 -1.12 -7.55 9.75
C LEU A 143 -2.42 -7.97 10.40
N VAL A 144 -3.28 -7.00 10.69
CA VAL A 144 -4.63 -7.22 11.24
C VAL A 144 -5.67 -6.76 10.24
N GLN A 145 -6.55 -7.67 9.83
CA GLN A 145 -7.64 -7.36 8.91
C GLN A 145 -8.61 -6.37 9.56
N GLN A 146 -8.89 -5.28 8.87
CA GLN A 146 -9.81 -4.24 9.37
C GLN A 146 -11.26 -4.51 8.97
N SER A 147 -11.47 -5.18 7.85
CA SER A 147 -12.78 -5.52 7.34
C SER A 147 -12.70 -6.79 6.50
N PRO A 148 -13.63 -7.76 6.68
CA PRO A 148 -13.74 -8.90 5.79
C PRO A 148 -14.28 -8.51 4.41
N ASP A 149 -14.94 -7.35 4.29
CA ASP A 149 -15.49 -6.86 3.03
C ASP A 149 -14.40 -6.37 2.08
N ARG A 150 -14.67 -6.53 0.77
CA ARG A 150 -13.84 -5.97 -0.30
C ARG A 150 -13.72 -4.46 -0.15
N ALA A 151 -12.48 -3.98 -0.13
CA ALA A 151 -12.14 -2.57 -0.16
C ALA A 151 -10.70 -2.38 -0.66
N LEU A 152 -10.54 -1.40 -1.55
CA LEU A 152 -9.25 -0.88 -2.00
C LEU A 152 -8.73 0.17 -1.00
N GLU A 153 -9.63 0.95 -0.41
CA GLU A 153 -9.30 1.97 0.57
C GLU A 153 -10.49 2.26 1.48
N ILE A 154 -10.20 2.58 2.74
CA ILE A 154 -11.19 3.05 3.72
C ILE A 154 -10.65 4.33 4.37
N LEU A 155 -11.44 5.41 4.29
CA LEU A 155 -11.22 6.64 5.03
C LEU A 155 -12.38 6.85 6.01
N ASN A 156 -12.09 6.87 7.31
CA ASN A 156 -13.06 7.27 8.33
C ASN A 156 -13.22 8.80 8.30
N LEU A 157 -14.45 9.28 8.08
CA LEU A 157 -14.76 10.71 8.01
C LEU A 157 -15.22 11.25 9.37
N SER A 158 -16.04 10.47 10.07
CA SER A 158 -16.54 10.76 11.42
C SER A 158 -16.88 9.44 12.12
N PRO A 159 -17.23 9.45 13.43
CA PRO A 159 -17.75 8.25 14.07
C PRO A 159 -18.96 7.69 13.29
N HIS A 160 -18.88 6.42 12.89
CA HIS A 160 -19.90 5.71 12.09
C HIS A 160 -20.10 6.18 10.64
N GLU A 161 -19.18 6.99 10.12
CA GLU A 161 -19.16 7.43 8.74
C GLU A 161 -17.80 7.15 8.08
N ARG A 162 -17.84 6.46 6.95
CA ARG A 162 -16.63 6.13 6.20
C ARG A 162 -16.85 6.21 4.70
N ALA A 163 -15.85 6.72 4.00
CA ALA A 163 -15.70 6.60 2.56
C ALA A 163 -14.94 5.31 2.25
N ILE A 164 -15.47 4.51 1.31
CA ILE A 164 -14.89 3.22 0.95
C ILE A 164 -14.80 3.14 -0.57
N ILE A 165 -13.64 2.78 -1.11
CA ILE A 165 -13.53 2.37 -2.50
C ILE A 165 -13.71 0.85 -2.56
N ILE A 166 -14.79 0.38 -3.17
CA ILE A 166 -15.07 -1.04 -3.36
C ILE A 166 -14.59 -1.45 -4.75
N PRO A 167 -13.56 -2.32 -4.87
CA PRO A 167 -13.11 -2.81 -6.16
C PRO A 167 -14.16 -3.73 -6.79
N GLU A 168 -14.14 -3.83 -8.11
CA GLU A 168 -14.95 -4.82 -8.84
C GLU A 168 -14.55 -6.25 -8.45
N GLN A 169 -15.47 -7.20 -8.68
CA GLN A 169 -15.16 -8.60 -8.47
C GLN A 169 -14.25 -9.09 -9.59
N SER A 170 -12.98 -9.29 -9.25
CA SER A 170 -11.96 -9.77 -10.18
C SER A 170 -10.97 -10.70 -9.47
N ALA A 171 -10.42 -11.63 -10.24
CA ALA A 171 -9.28 -12.46 -9.82
C ALA A 171 -8.00 -11.64 -9.65
N GLN A 172 -7.87 -10.54 -10.40
CA GLN A 172 -6.70 -9.68 -10.40
C GLN A 172 -6.91 -8.44 -9.51
N PRO A 173 -5.84 -7.97 -8.83
CA PRO A 173 -5.88 -6.73 -8.07
C PRO A 173 -6.37 -5.56 -8.94
N GLN A 174 -7.29 -4.76 -8.41
CA GLN A 174 -7.85 -3.60 -9.10
C GLN A 174 -7.23 -2.30 -8.54
N ALA A 175 -6.88 -1.38 -9.43
CA ALA A 175 -6.32 -0.06 -9.07
C ALA A 175 -7.41 1.00 -8.82
N SER A 176 -8.66 0.71 -9.18
CA SER A 176 -9.81 1.58 -9.00
C SER A 176 -11.05 0.78 -8.60
N GLY A 177 -12.10 1.47 -8.17
CA GLY A 177 -13.38 0.87 -7.81
C GLY A 177 -14.50 1.89 -7.69
N THR A 178 -15.61 1.47 -7.08
CA THR A 178 -16.74 2.35 -6.79
C THR A 178 -16.57 2.99 -5.43
N LEU A 179 -16.56 4.33 -5.38
CA LEU A 179 -16.64 5.08 -4.15
C LEU A 179 -18.06 5.03 -3.60
N VAL A 180 -18.17 4.57 -2.35
CA VAL A 180 -19.39 4.62 -1.56
C VAL A 180 -19.15 5.40 -0.27
N ILE A 181 -20.18 6.10 0.20
CA ILE A 181 -20.23 6.61 1.57
C ILE A 181 -21.11 5.67 2.37
N GLU A 182 -20.57 5.15 3.47
CA GLU A 182 -21.31 4.35 4.43
C GLU A 182 -21.59 5.19 5.68
N ILE A 183 -22.87 5.38 5.99
CA ILE A 183 -23.35 6.06 7.20
C ILE A 183 -24.20 5.06 7.97
N ASN A 184 -23.82 4.74 9.21
CA ASN A 184 -24.54 3.78 10.06
C ASN A 184 -24.82 2.44 9.36
N GLY A 185 -23.85 1.93 8.59
CA GLY A 185 -23.95 0.68 7.83
C GLY A 185 -24.72 0.76 6.51
N LYS A 186 -25.36 1.90 6.19
CA LYS A 186 -26.04 2.10 4.90
C LYS A 186 -25.09 2.71 3.89
N ARG A 187 -24.89 2.02 2.75
CA ARG A 187 -24.01 2.47 1.65
C ARG A 187 -24.78 3.24 0.59
N THR A 188 -24.21 4.36 0.16
CA THR A 188 -24.67 5.15 -0.99
C THR A 188 -23.53 5.27 -1.99
N MET A 189 -23.77 4.87 -3.23
CA MET A 189 -22.79 5.07 -4.31
C MET A 189 -22.64 6.55 -4.63
N ILE A 190 -21.39 7.00 -4.77
CA ILE A 190 -21.06 8.36 -5.18
C ILE A 190 -20.57 8.38 -6.62
N HIS A 191 -19.58 7.55 -6.95
CA HIS A 191 -18.93 7.54 -8.25
C HIS A 191 -18.22 6.21 -8.54
N ALA A 192 -18.16 5.80 -9.81
CA ALA A 192 -17.40 4.62 -10.24
C ALA A 192 -15.95 5.01 -10.62
N GLN A 193 -15.05 4.04 -10.81
CA GLN A 193 -13.69 4.29 -11.32
C GLN A 193 -12.86 5.30 -10.48
N VAL A 194 -13.04 5.27 -9.16
CA VAL A 194 -12.26 6.07 -8.21
C VAL A 194 -11.04 5.25 -7.77
N SER A 195 -9.84 5.83 -7.86
CA SER A 195 -8.59 5.19 -7.44
C SER A 195 -8.08 5.69 -6.09
N ASP A 196 -8.53 6.85 -5.62
CA ASP A 196 -7.99 7.49 -4.42
C ASP A 196 -9.00 8.36 -3.65
N ILE A 197 -8.84 8.39 -2.32
CA ILE A 197 -9.52 9.30 -1.41
C ILE A 197 -8.45 10.14 -0.71
N ALA A 198 -8.30 11.39 -1.13
CA ALA A 198 -7.42 12.33 -0.44
C ALA A 198 -8.17 13.05 0.69
N HIS A 199 -7.66 12.95 1.93
CA HIS A 199 -8.08 13.83 3.02
C HIS A 199 -7.22 15.10 3.02
N ILE A 200 -7.81 16.21 2.60
CA ILE A 200 -7.17 17.53 2.63
C ILE A 200 -7.61 18.20 3.93
N GLY A 201 -6.74 18.22 4.94
CA GLY A 201 -6.99 19.01 6.13
C GLY A 201 -7.11 20.49 5.80
N ALA A 202 -7.95 21.22 6.51
CA ALA A 202 -7.99 22.68 6.40
C ALA A 202 -6.61 23.24 6.80
N GLN A 203 -5.94 23.90 5.86
CA GLN A 203 -4.73 24.65 6.17
C GLN A 203 -5.17 25.86 7.02
N PRO A 204 -4.60 26.07 8.23
CA PRO A 204 -4.88 27.29 8.97
C PRO A 204 -4.54 28.49 8.07
N PRO A 205 -5.36 29.55 8.04
CA PRO A 205 -4.99 30.76 7.31
C PRO A 205 -3.63 31.23 7.82
N HIS A 206 -2.69 31.47 6.91
CA HIS A 206 -1.44 32.15 7.24
C HIS A 206 -1.82 33.52 7.82
N VAL A 207 -1.53 33.73 9.11
CA VAL A 207 -1.64 35.03 9.77
C VAL A 207 -0.30 35.74 9.65
#